data_AF-A0A4U6PA35-F1
#
_entry.id   AF-A0A4U6PA35-F1
#
_cell.length_a   1.000
_cell.length_b   1.000
_cell.length_c   1.000
_cell.angle_alpha   90.00
_cell.angle_beta   90.00
_cell.angle_gamma   90.00
#
_symmetry.space_group_name_H-M   'P 1'
#
loop_
_entity.id
_entity.type
_entity.pdbx_description
1 polymer ?
#
loop_
_entity_poly.entity_id
_entity_poly.type
_entity_poly.pdbx_seq_one_letter_code
_entity_poly.pdbx_strand_id
1 'polypeptide(L)' 'MQVGFISDWTSLRDRYVRPVAQVYSGDKHLVCEQLLRGYAVYEAKWDNGQRLARVCKAAR' A
#
# COMPACT_ATOMS: atom_id res chain seq x y z
N MET A 1 8.91 14.57 9.72
CA MET A 1 8.30 13.58 8.81
C MET A 1 8.59 12.21 9.40
N GLN A 2 7.66 11.65 10.18
CA GLN A 2 7.87 10.35 10.81
C GLN A 2 7.34 9.29 9.85
N VAL A 3 8.26 8.68 9.10
CA VAL A 3 7.95 7.46 8.33
C VAL A 3 7.79 6.33 9.33
N GLY A 4 6.56 5.86 9.53
CA GLY A 4 6.29 4.68 10.34
C GLY A 4 6.96 3.48 9.69
N PHE A 5 7.97 2.91 10.36
CA PHE A 5 8.61 1.69 9.91
C PHE A 5 7.61 0.54 10.00
N ILE A 6 7.59 -0.27 8.95
CA ILE A 6 6.81 -1.51 8.86
C ILE A 6 7.34 -2.46 9.93
N SER A 7 6.69 -2.48 11.08
CA SER A 7 7.01 -3.39 12.19
C SER A 7 6.27 -4.71 12.04
N ASP A 8 6.32 -5.32 10.84
CA ASP A 8 5.86 -6.69 10.64
C ASP A 8 6.61 -7.30 9.44
N TRP A 9 7.52 -8.25 9.72
CA TRP A 9 8.32 -8.95 8.71
C TRP A 9 7.55 -10.06 7.98
N THR A 10 6.23 -10.15 8.20
CA THR A 10 5.43 -11.33 7.87
C THR A 10 4.50 -11.06 6.70
N SER A 11 4.90 -11.60 5.55
CA SER A 11 4.05 -12.24 4.52
C SER A 11 3.78 -11.56 3.17
N LEU A 12 4.33 -10.38 2.87
CA LEU A 12 4.24 -9.82 1.51
C LEU A 12 5.64 -9.55 0.96
N ARG A 13 6.17 -10.56 0.26
CA ARG A 13 7.40 -10.45 -0.52
C ARG A 13 7.06 -10.53 -1.99
N ASP A 14 7.60 -9.59 -2.75
CA ASP A 14 7.52 -9.64 -4.21
C ASP A 14 8.38 -10.80 -4.76
N ARG A 15 8.24 -11.14 -6.04
CA ARG A 15 9.04 -12.19 -6.73
C ARG A 15 10.55 -12.01 -6.51
N TYR A 16 11.00 -10.79 -6.31
CA TYR A 16 12.39 -10.43 -6.04
C TYR A 16 12.77 -10.42 -4.53
N VAL A 17 11.95 -11.04 -3.66
CA VAL A 17 12.18 -11.14 -2.21
C VAL A 17 12.28 -9.77 -1.51
N ARG A 18 11.74 -8.73 -2.14
CA ARG A 18 11.67 -7.39 -1.56
C ARG A 18 10.46 -7.29 -0.62
N PRO A 19 10.60 -6.66 0.55
CA PRO A 19 9.47 -6.42 1.43
C PRO A 19 8.47 -5.47 0.77
N VAL A 20 7.19 -5.83 0.81
CA VAL A 20 6.07 -5.01 0.34
C VAL A 20 5.19 -4.69 1.52
N ALA A 21 4.83 -3.41 1.68
CA ALA A 21 3.98 -3.00 2.77
C ALA A 21 3.18 -1.73 2.47
N GLN A 22 2.18 -1.50 3.31
CA GLN A 22 1.41 -0.27 3.34
C GLN A 22 2.14 0.77 4.18
N VAL A 23 2.35 1.95 3.60
CA VAL A 23 3.06 3.05 4.27
C VAL A 23 2.07 4.13 4.67
N TYR A 24 2.21 4.58 5.91
CA TYR A 24 1.39 5.61 6.52
C TYR A 24 2.26 6.81 6.91
N SER A 25 1.70 8.00 6.81
CA SER A 25 2.29 9.25 7.31
C SER A 25 1.26 9.93 8.21
N GLY A 26 1.37 9.71 9.52
CA GLY A 26 0.28 10.01 10.45
C GLY A 26 -0.97 9.22 10.08
N ASP A 27 -2.11 9.90 9.97
CA ASP A 27 -3.41 9.29 9.63
C ASP A 27 -3.60 9.05 8.12
N LYS A 28 -2.59 9.37 7.29
CA LYS A 28 -2.70 9.29 5.83
C LYS A 28 -2.04 8.02 5.29
N HIS A 29 -2.81 7.26 4.52
CA HIS A 29 -2.31 6.14 3.74
C HIS A 29 -1.65 6.63 2.46
N LEU A 30 -0.31 6.53 2.36
CA LEU A 30 0.43 7.13 1.25
C LEU A 30 0.07 6.52 -0.12
N VAL A 31 -0.21 5.21 -0.16
CA VAL A 31 -0.66 4.54 -1.39
C VAL A 31 -1.98 5.13 -1.89
N CYS A 32 -2.92 5.47 -1.01
CA CYS A 32 -4.20 6.05 -1.41
C CYS A 32 -4.02 7.48 -1.93
N GLU A 33 -3.16 8.27 -1.30
CA GLU A 33 -2.79 9.61 -1.78
C GLU A 33 -2.14 9.57 -3.16
N GLN A 34 -1.30 8.56 -3.44
CA GLN A 34 -0.69 8.39 -4.76
C GLN A 34 -1.72 8.01 -5.83
N LEU A 35 -2.67 7.12 -5.52
CA LEU A 35 -3.77 6.77 -6.42
C LEU A 35 -4.68 7.96 -6.70
N LEU A 36 -5.06 8.71 -5.65
CA LEU A 36 -5.93 9.89 -5.75
C LEU A 36 -5.30 11.00 -6.60
N ARG A 37 -3.98 11.17 -6.53
CA ARG A 37 -3.25 12.18 -7.30
C ARG A 37 -2.81 11.70 -8.69
N GLY A 38 -3.10 10.45 -9.06
CA GLY A 38 -2.71 9.87 -10.34
C GLY A 38 -1.20 9.59 -10.47
N TYR A 39 -0.46 9.52 -9.36
CA TYR A 39 0.96 9.13 -9.35
C TYR A 39 1.17 7.62 -9.37
N ALA A 40 0.12 6.84 -9.10
CA ALA A 40 0.14 5.39 -9.14
C ALA A 40 -1.13 4.86 -9.82
N VAL A 41 -1.07 3.62 -10.29
CA VAL A 41 -2.20 2.88 -10.85
C VAL A 41 -2.53 1.71 -9.94
N TYR A 42 -3.82 1.49 -9.71
CA TYR A 42 -4.29 0.34 -8.94
C TYR A 42 -4.27 -0.93 -9.80
N GLU A 43 -3.66 -1.99 -9.28
CA GLU A 43 -3.57 -3.29 -9.93
C GLU A 43 -4.20 -4.34 -9.03
N ALA A 44 -5.46 -4.71 -9.31
CA ALA A 44 -6.23 -5.63 -8.48
C ALA A 44 -5.53 -7.00 -8.31
N LYS A 45 -4.78 -7.44 -9.32
CA LYS A 45 -3.99 -8.69 -9.26
C LYS A 45 -2.89 -8.69 -8.20
N TRP A 46 -2.48 -7.53 -7.71
CA TRP A 46 -1.46 -7.37 -6.66
C TRP A 46 -2.07 -7.08 -5.29
N ASP A 47 -3.39 -6.83 -5.23
CA ASP A 47 -4.10 -6.54 -3.99
C ASP A 47 -4.62 -7.83 -3.32
N ASN A 48 -3.71 -8.50 -2.60
CA ASN A 48 -3.99 -9.77 -1.94
C ASN A 48 -5.13 -9.65 -0.93
N GLY A 49 -6.32 -10.11 -1.32
CA GLY A 49 -7.52 -10.07 -0.49
C GLY A 49 -8.18 -8.69 -0.42
N GLN A 50 -7.94 -7.83 -1.40
CA GLN A 50 -8.53 -6.49 -1.50
C GLN A 50 -8.22 -5.61 -0.28
N ARG A 51 -7.03 -5.75 0.30
CA ARG A 51 -6.61 -5.01 1.49
C ARG A 51 -6.54 -3.52 1.21
N LEU A 52 -5.99 -3.15 0.05
CA LEU A 52 -5.92 -1.76 -0.37
C LEU A 52 -7.29 -1.23 -0.78
N ALA A 53 -8.08 -2.00 -1.55
CA ALA A 53 -9.43 -1.61 -1.96
C ALA A 53 -10.41 -1.43 -0.79
N ARG A 54 -10.24 -2.16 0.32
CA ARG A 54 -11.06 -1.97 1.54
C ARG A 54 -10.76 -0.66 2.27
N VAL A 55 -9.54 -0.15 2.17
CA VAL A 55 -9.10 1.07 2.87
C VAL A 55 -9.20 2.30 1.98
N CYS A 56 -8.97 2.15 0.67
CA CYS A 56 -8.90 3.25 -0.29
C CYS A 56 -9.97 3.11 -1.38
N LYS A 57 -10.94 4.02 -1.42
CA LYS A 57 -12.00 4.03 -2.46
C LYS A 57 -11.49 4.32 -3.87
N ALA A 58 -10.29 4.90 -4.01
CA ALA A 58 -9.67 5.16 -5.30
C ALA A 58 -9.06 3.90 -5.94
N ALA A 59 -8.87 2.83 -5.17
CA ALA A 59 -8.43 1.53 -5.66
C ALA A 59 -9.64 0.76 -6.24
N ARG A 60 -9.95 1.05 -7.50
CA ARG A 60 -11.05 0.44 -8.27
C ARG A 60 -10.57 -0.02 -9.65
#